data_AF-A0A956N007-F1
#
_entry.id   AF-A0A956N007-F1
#
_cell.length_a   1.000
_cell.length_b   1.000
_cell.length_c   1.000
_cell.angle_alpha   90.00
_cell.angle_beta   90.00
_cell.angle_gamma   90.00
#
_symmetry.space_group_name_H-M   'P 1'
#
loop_
_entity.id
_entity.type
_entity.pdbx_description
1 polymer ?
#
loop_
_entity_poly.entity_id
_entity_poly.type
_entity_poly.pdbx_seq_one_letter_code
_entity_poly.pdbx_strand_id
1 'polypeptide(L)' 'LLQFDGSTWKTYTIQSSSNIRSVKVDSITNRVYIGAYNDFGYFESDEKGELTYVSLIDKIPDEKFKTSDYI' A
#
# COMPACT_ATOMS: atom_id res chain seq x y z
N LEU A 1 5.62 5.06 3.17
CA LEU A 1 5.07 5.05 4.53
C LEU A 1 6.21 5.29 5.51
N LEU A 2 6.03 6.20 6.47
CA LEU A 2 7.03 6.50 7.48
C LEU A 2 6.54 5.93 8.83
N GLN A 3 7.34 5.06 9.45
CA GLN A 3 7.05 4.40 10.73
C GLN A 3 8.09 4.81 11.77
N PHE A 4 7.65 5.00 13.00
CA PHE A 4 8.51 5.21 14.16
C PHE A 4 8.31 4.06 15.15
N ASP A 5 9.40 3.45 15.61
CA ASP A 5 9.37 2.29 16.53
C ASP A 5 9.61 2.67 18.01
N GLY A 6 9.75 3.97 18.31
CA GLY A 6 10.13 4.45 19.64
C GLY A 6 11.59 4.91 19.74
N SER A 7 12.44 4.54 18.77
CA SER A 7 13.86 4.91 18.72
C SER A 7 14.29 5.41 17.33
N THR A 8 13.83 4.75 16.27
CA THR A 8 14.25 5.00 14.89
C THR A 8 13.08 5.24 13.96
N TRP A 9 13.34 5.97 12.88
CA TRP A 9 12.41 6.19 11.79
C TRP A 9 12.75 5.26 10.62
N LYS A 10 11.75 4.56 10.12
CA LYS A 10 11.87 3.67 8.96
C LYS A 10 10.92 4.10 7.86
N THR A 11 11.44 4.19 6.64
CA THR A 11 10.66 4.53 5.45
C THR A 11 10.46 3.29 4.60
N TYR A 12 9.20 2.99 4.30
CA TYR A 12 8.79 1.94 3.38
C TYR A 12 8.34 2.55 2.06
N THR A 13 8.86 2.02 0.96
CA THR A 13 8.51 2.41 -0.41
C THR A 13 7.73 1.28 -1.07
N ILE A 14 6.76 1.63 -1.89
CA ILE A 14 6.13 0.68 -2.82
C ILE A 14 6.94 0.64 -4.11
N GLN A 15 7.04 -0.53 -4.75
CA GLN A 15 7.84 -0.71 -5.97
C GLN A 15 7.18 -0.08 -7.21
N SER A 16 5.87 0.11 -7.19
CA SER A 16 5.18 0.81 -8.26
C SER A 16 5.67 2.25 -8.29
N SER A 17 6.03 2.75 -9.48
CA SER A 17 6.43 4.15 -9.73
C SER A 17 5.27 5.14 -9.58
N SER A 18 4.28 4.75 -8.79
CA SER A 18 2.95 5.31 -8.73
C SER A 18 2.90 6.33 -7.60
N ASN A 19 2.44 7.54 -7.94
CA ASN A 19 2.19 8.56 -6.94
C ASN A 19 1.15 8.04 -5.93
N ILE A 20 1.55 7.96 -4.66
CA ILE A 20 0.66 7.64 -3.55
C ILE A 20 -0.31 8.80 -3.36
N ARG A 21 -1.62 8.51 -3.31
CA ARG A 21 -2.69 9.51 -3.24
C ARG A 21 -3.50 9.44 -1.95
N SER A 22 -3.55 8.29 -1.29
CA SER A 22 -4.32 8.12 -0.06
C SER A 22 -3.75 7.04 0.85
N VAL A 23 -4.04 7.18 2.15
CA VAL A 23 -3.68 6.22 3.20
C VAL A 23 -4.84 6.04 4.17
N LYS A 24 -5.07 4.80 4.62
CA LYS A 24 -6.08 4.49 5.65
C LYS A 24 -5.56 3.41 6.59
N VAL A 25 -5.56 3.70 7.89
CA VAL A 25 -5.26 2.72 8.93
C VAL A 25 -6.54 2.02 9.35
N ASP A 26 -6.48 0.69 9.41
CA ASP A 26 -7.49 -0.18 9.98
C ASP A 26 -6.93 -0.85 11.24
N SER A 27 -7.44 -0.45 12.40
CA SER A 27 -7.03 -0.97 13.70
C SER A 27 -7.58 -2.35 14.01
N ILE A 28 -8.61 -2.82 13.28
CA ILE A 28 -9.20 -4.15 13.50
C ILE A 28 -8.30 -5.21 12.85
N THR A 29 -7.85 -4.96 11.62
CA THR A 29 -7.00 -5.89 10.87
C THR A 29 -5.51 -5.57 10.95
N ASN A 30 -5.13 -4.48 11.62
CA ASN A 30 -3.76 -3.96 11.70
C ASN A 30 -3.12 -3.72 10.32
N ARG A 31 -3.92 -3.26 9.36
CA ARG A 31 -3.50 -2.97 7.99
C ARG A 31 -3.44 -1.48 7.73
N VAL A 32 -2.49 -1.08 6.88
CA VAL A 32 -2.40 0.29 6.35
C VAL A 32 -2.66 0.25 4.86
N TYR A 33 -3.88 0.59 4.46
CA TYR A 33 -4.28 0.64 3.06
C TYR A 33 -3.67 1.86 2.35
N ILE A 34 -3.24 1.64 1.12
CA ILE A 34 -2.62 2.64 0.25
C ILE A 34 -3.36 2.67 -1.07
N GLY A 35 -3.78 3.86 -1.50
CA GLY A 35 -4.24 4.12 -2.86
C GLY A 35 -3.17 4.89 -3.63
N ALA A 36 -2.75 4.39 -4.78
CA ALA A 36 -1.79 5.02 -5.67
C ALA A 36 -2.33 5.07 -7.11
N TYR A 37 -1.60 5.73 -8.00
CA TYR A 37 -1.94 5.72 -9.42
C TYR A 37 -1.73 4.32 -10.02
N ASN A 38 -2.74 3.70 -10.63
CA ASN A 38 -2.65 2.34 -11.19
C ASN A 38 -2.14 1.27 -10.20
N ASP A 39 -2.28 1.48 -8.89
CA ASP A 39 -1.96 0.49 -7.87
C ASP A 39 -2.76 0.77 -6.60
N PHE A 40 -3.22 -0.27 -5.94
CA PHE A 40 -3.84 -0.15 -4.63
C PHE A 40 -3.61 -1.44 -3.84
N GLY A 41 -3.47 -1.31 -2.53
CA GLY A 41 -3.10 -2.43 -1.69
C GLY A 41 -3.04 -2.04 -0.23
N TYR A 42 -2.30 -2.82 0.55
CA TYR A 42 -2.06 -2.53 1.96
C TYR A 42 -0.66 -2.94 2.38
N PHE A 43 -0.16 -2.28 3.42
CA PHE A 43 0.89 -2.82 4.25
C PHE A 43 0.28 -3.71 5.33
N GLU A 44 0.91 -4.85 5.57
CA GLU A 44 0.69 -5.67 6.75
C GLU A 44 2.00 -5.85 7.51
N SER A 45 1.89 -5.91 8.83
CA SER A 45 3.03 -6.14 9.72
C SER A 45 3.23 -7.63 9.93
N ASP A 46 4.49 -8.07 9.84
CA ASP A 46 4.88 -9.37 10.38
C ASP A 46 4.94 -9.35 11.93
N GLU A 47 5.32 -10.49 12.52
CA GLU A 47 5.48 -10.65 13.98
C GLU A 47 6.52 -9.70 14.60
N LYS A 48 7.41 -9.12 13.80
CA LYS A 48 8.50 -8.23 14.23
C LYS A 48 8.18 -6.75 14.03
N GLY A 49 7.01 -6.40 13.49
CA GLY A 49 6.68 -5.01 13.18
C GLY A 49 7.11 -4.56 11.79
N GLU A 50 7.62 -5.47 10.96
CA GLU A 50 8.12 -5.18 9.61
C GLU A 50 6.97 -5.14 8.61
N LEU A 51 6.87 -4.02 7.89
CA LEU A 51 5.78 -3.81 6.95
C LEU A 51 6.12 -4.34 5.56
N THR A 52 5.27 -5.22 5.05
CA THR A 52 5.32 -5.70 3.68
C THR A 52 4.13 -5.17 2.89
N TYR A 53 4.39 -4.61 1.71
CA TYR A 53 3.33 -4.15 0.81
C TYR A 53 2.75 -5.31 0.02
N VAL A 54 1.43 -5.43 0.02
CA VAL A 54 0.66 -6.38 -0.78
C VAL A 54 -0.22 -5.59 -1.75
N SER A 55 0.11 -5.67 -3.04
CA SER A 55 -0.77 -5.13 -4.08
C SER A 55 -2.01 -6.02 -4.24
N LEU A 56 -3.15 -5.38 -4.52
CA LEU A 56 -4.42 -6.04 -4.77
C LEU A 56 -4.85 -5.90 -6.23
N ILE A 57 -4.01 -5.30 -7.09
CA ILE A 57 -4.30 -5.09 -8.49
C ILE A 57 -4.56 -6.40 -9.23
N ASP A 58 -3.71 -7.41 -9.00
CA ASP A 58 -3.79 -8.74 -9.62
C ASP A 58 -5.01 -9.55 -9.14
N LYS A 59 -5.71 -9.07 -8.11
CA LYS A 59 -6.94 -9.71 -7.61
C LYS A 59 -8.19 -9.14 -8.25
N ILE A 60 -8.08 -8.10 -9.07
CA ILE A 60 -9.20 -7.57 -9.83
C ILE A 60 -9.27 -8.29 -11.18
N PRO A 61 -10.42 -8.85 -11.57
CA PRO A 61 -10.59 -9.43 -12.90
C PRO A 61 -10.32 -8.40 -14.00
N ASP A 62 -9.60 -8.81 -15.04
CA ASP A 62 -9.17 -7.94 -16.17
C ASP A 62 -10.30 -7.10 -16.77
N GLU A 63 -11.53 -7.63 -16.84
CA GLU A 63 -12.70 -6.92 -17.38
C GLU A 63 -13.05 -5.62 -16.62
N LYS A 64 -12.63 -5.50 -15.35
CA LYS A 64 -12.91 -4.34 -14.50
C LYS A 64 -11.71 -3.41 -14.34
N PHE A 65 -10.52 -3.83 -14.76
CA PHE A 65 -9.30 -3.05 -14.62
C PHE A 65 -9.03 -2.22 -15.88
N LYS A 66 -9.85 -1.17 -16.10
CA LYS A 66 -9.52 -0.12 -17.07
C LYS A 66 -8.57 0.87 -16.42
N THR A 67 -7.28 0.75 -16.67
CA THR A 67 -6.37 1.88 -16.42
C THR A 67 -6.82 3.01 -17.34
N SER A 68 -7.16 4.15 -16.73
CA SER A 68 -7.47 5.35 -17.49
C SER A 68 -6.19 5.84 -18.15
N ASP A 69 -5.93 5.41 -19.38
CA ASP A 69 -5.04 6.12 -20.29
C ASP A 69 -5.75 7.41 -20.70
N TYR A 70 -5.55 8.45 -19.90
CA TYR A 70 -5.82 9.83 -20.31
C TYR A 70 -4.53 10.62 -20.11
N ILE A 71 -3.75 10.69 -21.20
CA ILE A 71 -3.06 11.91 -21.62
C ILE A 71 -3.46 12.15 -23.06
#